data_AF-A0A5K4EMZ3-F1
#
_entry.id   AF-A0A5K4EMZ3-F1
#
_cell.length_a   1.000
_cell.length_b   1.000
_cell.length_c   1.000
_cell.angle_alpha   90.00
_cell.angle_beta   90.00
_cell.angle_gamma   90.00
#
_symmetry.space_group_name_H-M   'P 1'
#
loop_
_entity.id
_entity.type
_entity.pdbx_description
1 polymer ?
#
loop_
_entity_poly.entity_id
_entity_poly.type
_entity_poly.pdbx_seq_one_letter_code
_entity_poly.pdbx_strand_id
1 'polypeptide(L)'
;MNIGSKSVCSAPVEEKSDNDERKNSMISKCISKKSVKFPGECDLVTCVIDPVDPWLNRQCLSPAELISIYKLQCNLSSIQPLYSVISQLQYTDLRQSPERKHVFNLKGCQLNGGHIEMLEYVFKYVQFQHLNLENTNLDNEDIPP
;
A
#
# COMPACT_ATOMS: atom_id res chain seq x y z
N MET A 1 5.07 20.13 -45.97
CA MET A 1 4.18 19.18 -45.27
C MET A 1 3.20 20.01 -44.45
N ASN A 2 1.99 20.22 -44.95
CA ASN A 2 0.77 19.41 -44.70
C ASN A 2 0.28 19.58 -43.24
N ILE A 3 -0.70 20.46 -42.97
CA ILE A 3 -2.19 20.33 -42.99
C ILE A 3 -2.79 19.70 -41.71
N GLY A 4 -3.91 20.28 -41.24
CA GLY A 4 -4.79 19.68 -40.22
C GLY A 4 -5.39 20.71 -39.25
N SER A 5 -6.27 21.61 -39.68
CA SER A 5 -7.73 21.42 -39.78
C SER A 5 -8.47 21.60 -38.44
N LYS A 6 -9.12 22.77 -38.30
CA LYS A 6 -10.14 23.07 -37.29
C LYS A 6 -11.35 22.17 -37.56
N SER A 7 -11.76 21.37 -36.57
CA SER A 7 -13.02 20.61 -36.65
C SER A 7 -14.08 21.31 -35.81
N VAL A 8 -15.06 21.88 -36.51
CA VAL A 8 -16.32 22.40 -36.00
C VAL A 8 -17.28 21.23 -35.94
N CYS A 9 -17.86 20.96 -34.76
CA CYS A 9 -18.89 19.93 -34.61
C CYS A 9 -20.19 20.42 -35.27
N SER A 10 -20.51 19.87 -36.44
CA SER A 10 -21.77 20.08 -37.15
C SER A 10 -22.91 19.31 -36.47
N ALA A 11 -24.07 19.97 -36.36
CA ALA A 11 -25.32 19.38 -35.92
C ALA A 11 -25.85 18.32 -36.91
N PRO A 12 -26.59 17.28 -36.48
CA PRO A 12 -27.19 16.32 -37.39
C PRO A 12 -28.48 16.86 -37.99
N VAL A 13 -28.61 16.61 -39.30
CA VAL A 13 -29.73 16.95 -40.18
C VAL A 13 -30.88 15.98 -39.92
N GLU A 14 -32.10 16.50 -39.79
CA GLU A 14 -33.34 15.71 -39.76
C GLU A 14 -33.61 15.09 -41.14
N GLU A 15 -33.69 13.77 -41.22
CA GLU A 15 -34.38 13.08 -42.32
C GLU A 15 -35.57 12.28 -41.75
N LYS A 16 -36.77 12.64 -42.23
CA LYS A 16 -38.02 11.90 -42.01
C LYS A 16 -38.03 10.65 -42.88
N SER A 17 -38.36 9.51 -42.28
CA SER A 17 -38.80 8.31 -42.98
C SER A 17 -40.02 7.76 -42.25
N ASP A 18 -41.19 7.89 -42.88
CA ASP A 18 -42.42 7.21 -42.48
C ASP A 18 -42.26 5.70 -42.70
N ASN A 19 -42.68 4.87 -41.73
CA ASN A 19 -43.69 3.83 -41.95
C ASN A 19 -44.00 2.96 -40.73
N ASP A 20 -45.31 2.69 -40.65
CA ASP A 20 -46.01 1.53 -40.11
C ASP A 20 -46.24 1.34 -38.60
N GLU A 21 -47.50 1.59 -38.25
CA GLU A 21 -48.21 1.12 -37.07
C GLU A 21 -48.06 -0.39 -36.87
N ARG A 22 -47.49 -0.80 -35.73
CA ARG A 22 -48.00 -1.96 -35.00
C ARG A 22 -48.20 -1.61 -33.54
N LYS A 23 -49.44 -1.20 -33.23
CA LYS A 23 -49.95 -1.12 -31.86
C LYS A 23 -50.07 -2.54 -31.32
N ASN A 24 -49.10 -2.99 -30.53
CA ASN A 24 -49.31 -4.08 -29.60
C ASN A 24 -49.47 -3.52 -28.19
N SER A 25 -50.70 -3.68 -27.70
CA SER A 25 -51.23 -3.25 -26.42
C SER A 25 -50.43 -3.81 -25.24
N MET A 26 -49.88 -2.88 -24.47
CA MET A 26 -49.69 -2.89 -23.03
C MET A 26 -49.71 -4.27 -22.33
N ILE A 27 -48.56 -4.92 -22.26
CA ILE A 27 -48.17 -5.66 -21.06
C ILE A 27 -47.57 -4.61 -20.10
N SER A 28 -48.44 -3.97 -19.31
CA SER A 28 -48.05 -3.11 -18.19
C SER A 28 -47.53 -3.98 -17.04
N LYS A 29 -46.36 -4.60 -17.25
CA LYS A 29 -45.50 -5.06 -16.17
C LYS A 29 -44.45 -3.99 -16.02
N CYS A 30 -44.65 -3.07 -15.08
CA CYS A 30 -43.68 -2.06 -14.68
C CYS A 30 -42.47 -2.78 -14.06
N ILE A 31 -41.68 -3.47 -14.89
CA ILE A 31 -40.31 -3.79 -14.53
C ILE A 31 -39.64 -2.42 -14.53
N SER A 32 -39.63 -1.79 -13.36
CA SER A 32 -38.81 -0.61 -13.10
C SER A 32 -37.43 -0.96 -13.64
N LYS A 33 -37.08 -0.39 -14.79
CA LYS A 33 -35.78 -0.57 -15.41
C LYS A 33 -34.81 0.07 -14.45
N LYS A 34 -34.28 -0.73 -13.52
CA LYS A 34 -33.26 -0.32 -12.57
C LYS A 34 -32.10 0.20 -13.41
N SER A 35 -32.00 1.52 -13.52
CA SER A 35 -30.97 2.22 -14.27
C SER A 35 -30.06 2.86 -13.26
N VAL A 36 -28.77 2.56 -13.35
CA VAL A 36 -27.76 3.21 -12.53
C VAL A 36 -27.41 4.54 -13.18
N LYS A 37 -27.39 5.61 -12.40
CA LYS A 37 -26.83 6.90 -12.80
C LYS A 37 -25.59 7.13 -11.95
N PHE A 38 -24.47 7.38 -12.61
CA PHE A 38 -23.25 7.78 -11.92
C PHE A 38 -23.35 9.26 -11.55
N PRO A 39 -22.69 9.68 -10.46
CA PRO A 39 -22.57 11.10 -10.10
C PRO A 39 -21.93 11.89 -11.25
N GLY A 40 -22.25 13.17 -11.36
CA GLY A 40 -21.60 14.05 -12.36
C GLY A 40 -20.15 14.34 -11.96
N GLU A 41 -19.35 14.87 -12.89
CA GLU A 41 -17.92 15.18 -12.67
C GLU A 41 -17.67 16.08 -11.44
N CYS A 42 -18.62 16.96 -11.11
CA CYS A 42 -18.55 17.85 -9.94
C CYS A 42 -18.84 17.15 -8.61
N ASP A 43 -19.47 15.98 -8.64
CA ASP A 43 -19.77 15.15 -7.47
C ASP A 43 -18.69 14.08 -7.24
N LEU A 44 -17.67 14.01 -8.10
CA LEU A 44 -16.55 13.12 -7.94
C LEU A 44 -15.54 13.70 -6.95
N VAL A 45 -15.03 12.86 -6.06
CA VAL A 45 -13.86 13.19 -5.25
C VAL A 45 -12.66 13.16 -6.19
N THR A 46 -12.24 14.34 -6.65
CA THR A 46 -11.12 14.51 -7.59
C THR A 46 -9.79 14.77 -6.89
N CYS A 47 -9.81 15.04 -5.59
CA CYS A 47 -8.59 15.22 -4.81
C CYS A 47 -8.04 13.87 -4.33
N VAL A 48 -6.77 13.63 -4.60
CA VAL A 48 -5.98 12.59 -3.96
C VAL A 48 -5.18 13.25 -2.84
N ILE A 49 -5.33 12.74 -1.63
CA ILE A 49 -4.48 13.14 -0.50
C ILE A 49 -3.28 12.19 -0.51
N ASP A 50 -2.08 12.73 -0.68
CA ASP A 50 -0.87 11.92 -0.60
C ASP A 50 -0.72 11.33 0.81
N PRO A 51 -0.41 10.04 0.95
CA PRO A 51 -0.18 9.44 2.25
C PRO A 51 1.08 10.03 2.89
N VAL A 52 1.01 10.26 4.21
CA VAL A 52 2.17 10.69 4.98
C VAL A 52 3.23 9.58 4.96
N ASP A 53 4.47 9.90 4.60
CA ASP A 53 5.60 8.97 4.74
C ASP A 53 5.91 8.76 6.23
N PRO A 54 5.72 7.55 6.79
CA PRO A 54 5.96 7.30 8.21
C PRO A 54 7.44 7.40 8.59
N TRP A 55 8.37 7.45 7.63
CA TRP A 55 9.81 7.56 7.85
C TRP A 55 10.40 8.94 7.55
N LEU A 56 9.57 9.93 7.21
CA LEU A 56 10.02 11.27 6.77
C LEU A 56 10.99 11.92 7.76
N ASN A 57 10.75 11.73 9.06
CA ASN A 57 11.52 12.34 10.16
C ASN A 57 12.33 11.32 10.98
N ARG A 58 12.69 10.18 10.39
CA ARG A 58 13.50 9.18 11.11
C ARG A 58 14.89 9.73 11.45
N GLN A 59 15.41 9.30 12.59
CA GLN A 59 16.75 9.68 13.01
C GLN A 59 17.83 8.97 12.16
N CYS A 60 18.85 9.72 11.74
CA CYS A 60 20.02 9.18 11.04
C CYS A 60 21.01 8.58 12.06
N LEU A 61 20.78 7.33 12.43
CA LEU A 61 21.59 6.63 13.44
C LEU A 61 22.82 5.95 12.82
N SER A 62 23.93 5.97 13.56
CA SER A 62 25.08 5.10 13.29
C SER A 62 24.75 3.63 13.63
N PRO A 63 25.53 2.66 13.11
CA PRO A 63 25.32 1.25 13.44
C PRO A 63 25.36 0.96 14.94
N ALA A 64 26.25 1.63 15.68
CA ALA A 64 26.40 1.45 17.11
C ALA A 64 25.17 1.97 17.89
N GLU A 65 24.63 3.12 17.49
CA GLU A 65 23.43 3.70 18.10
C GLU A 65 22.20 2.82 17.82
N LEU A 66 22.05 2.36 16.57
CA LEU A 66 20.94 1.48 16.17
C LEU A 66 20.96 0.15 16.94
N ILE A 67 22.13 -0.46 17.09
CA ILE A 67 22.31 -1.67 17.91
C ILE A 67 22.01 -1.37 19.39
N SER A 68 22.45 -0.22 19.91
CA SER A 68 22.25 0.15 21.30
C SER A 68 20.77 0.34 21.63
N ILE A 69 20.02 0.99 20.75
CA ILE A 69 18.57 1.16 20.86
C ILE A 69 17.86 -0.20 20.85
N TYR A 70 18.22 -1.09 19.90
CA TYR A 70 17.65 -2.44 19.85
C TYR A 70 17.90 -3.23 21.14
N LYS A 71 19.16 -3.25 21.62
CA LYS A 71 19.54 -3.94 22.86
C LYS A 71 18.85 -3.36 24.09
N LEU A 72 18.78 -2.03 24.18
CA LEU A 72 18.10 -1.35 25.27
C LEU A 72 16.63 -1.76 25.31
N GLN A 73 15.96 -1.78 24.15
CA GLN A 73 14.54 -2.10 24.12
C GLN A 73 14.24 -3.57 24.39
N CYS A 74 15.11 -4.46 23.92
CA CYS A 74 15.08 -5.87 24.31
C CYS A 74 15.21 -6.02 25.84
N ASN A 75 16.14 -5.29 26.47
CA ASN A 75 16.33 -5.33 27.92
C ASN A 75 15.08 -4.83 28.67
N LEU A 76 14.50 -3.71 28.26
CA LEU A 76 13.29 -3.15 28.85
C LEU A 76 12.09 -4.11 28.75
N SER A 77 12.02 -4.91 27.70
CA SER A 77 10.93 -5.86 27.44
C SER A 77 11.26 -7.29 27.90
N SER A 78 12.39 -7.50 28.59
CA SER A 78 12.87 -8.82 29.03
C SER A 78 13.04 -9.85 27.90
N ILE A 79 13.34 -9.40 26.69
CA ILE A 79 13.61 -10.22 25.51
C ILE A 79 15.12 -10.36 25.31
N GLN A 80 15.59 -11.56 24.98
CA GLN A 80 17.00 -11.76 24.65
C GLN A 80 17.29 -11.24 23.24
N PRO A 81 18.26 -10.33 23.05
CA PRO A 81 18.61 -9.82 21.73
C PRO A 81 19.13 -10.93 20.81
N LEU A 82 18.65 -10.96 19.57
CA LEU A 82 19.10 -11.94 18.58
C LEU A 82 20.44 -11.52 17.96
N TYR A 83 21.41 -12.44 17.96
CA TYR A 83 22.71 -12.19 17.34
C TYR A 83 22.59 -11.92 15.84
N SER A 84 21.70 -12.62 15.13
CA SER A 84 21.44 -12.42 13.69
C SER A 84 20.98 -11.00 13.39
N VAL A 85 20.16 -10.40 14.27
CA VAL A 85 19.75 -8.99 14.17
C VAL A 85 20.96 -8.08 14.38
N ILE A 86 21.68 -8.24 15.49
CA ILE A 86 22.84 -7.40 15.83
C ILE A 86 23.89 -7.40 14.71
N SER A 87 24.21 -8.58 14.16
CA SER A 87 25.18 -8.74 13.08
C SER A 87 24.79 -7.96 11.83
N GLN A 88 23.51 -7.97 11.44
CA GLN A 88 23.03 -7.23 10.27
C GLN A 88 22.96 -5.72 10.50
N LEU A 89 22.55 -5.29 11.71
CA LEU A 89 22.53 -3.88 12.07
C LEU A 89 23.93 -3.27 12.13
N GLN A 90 24.99 -4.06 12.38
CA GLN A 90 26.38 -3.59 12.41
C GLN A 90 26.84 -3.00 11.06
N TYR A 91 26.26 -3.48 9.96
CA TYR A 91 26.57 -2.99 8.61
C TYR A 91 25.53 -1.97 8.10
N THR A 92 24.62 -1.51 8.96
CA THR A 92 23.55 -0.58 8.61
C THR A 92 23.90 0.82 9.12
N ASP A 93 24.54 1.64 8.29
CA ASP A 93 24.78 3.06 8.59
C ASP A 93 23.72 3.95 7.93
N LEU A 94 22.79 4.48 8.72
CA LEU A 94 21.70 5.32 8.23
C LEU A 94 22.14 6.76 7.94
N ARG A 95 23.35 7.15 8.38
CA ARG A 95 23.93 8.46 8.08
C ARG A 95 24.47 8.54 6.66
N GLN A 96 24.84 7.40 6.07
CA GLN A 96 25.40 7.32 4.73
C GLN A 96 24.32 7.30 3.65
N SER A 97 23.23 6.56 3.89
CA SER A 97 22.11 6.53 2.96
C SER A 97 20.79 6.26 3.67
N PRO A 98 19.77 7.10 3.42
CA PRO A 98 18.41 6.88 3.88
C PRO A 98 17.71 5.70 3.18
N GLU A 99 18.25 5.19 2.08
CA GLU A 99 17.54 4.22 1.23
C GLU A 99 17.29 2.86 1.91
N ARG A 100 16.26 2.17 1.42
CA ARG A 100 15.93 0.80 1.82
C ARG A 100 17.13 -0.12 1.57
N LYS A 101 17.53 -0.85 2.61
CA LYS A 101 18.54 -1.89 2.46
C LYS A 101 17.93 -3.09 1.74
N HIS A 102 18.74 -3.91 1.09
CA HIS A 102 18.21 -4.94 0.20
C HIS A 102 17.46 -6.06 0.96
N VAL A 103 18.13 -6.79 1.84
CA VAL A 103 17.54 -7.95 2.54
C VAL A 103 17.88 -7.90 4.02
N PHE A 104 16.91 -8.23 4.87
CA PHE A 104 17.11 -8.60 6.27
C PHE A 104 16.76 -10.07 6.45
N ASN A 105 17.72 -10.88 6.88
CA ASN A 105 17.62 -12.33 6.91
C ASN A 105 17.56 -12.88 8.33
N LEU A 106 16.43 -13.50 8.69
CA LEU A 106 16.21 -14.20 9.94
C LEU A 106 15.91 -15.69 9.71
N LYS A 107 16.24 -16.24 8.53
CA LYS A 107 15.97 -17.64 8.21
C LYS A 107 16.49 -18.58 9.29
N GLY A 108 15.61 -19.45 9.79
CA GLY A 108 15.93 -20.42 10.84
C GLY A 108 16.04 -19.84 12.25
N CYS A 109 15.85 -18.54 12.45
CA CYS A 109 15.83 -17.94 13.79
C CYS A 109 14.49 -18.23 14.45
N GLN A 110 14.48 -18.82 15.65
CA GLN A 110 13.24 -19.08 16.39
C GLN A 110 12.71 -17.76 16.95
N LEU A 111 11.64 -17.23 16.36
CA LEU A 111 11.00 -15.98 16.75
C LEU A 111 9.76 -16.26 17.61
N ASN A 112 9.39 -15.28 18.43
CA ASN A 112 8.14 -15.26 19.20
C ASN A 112 7.56 -13.83 19.12
N GLY A 113 6.36 -13.60 19.67
CA GLY A 113 5.72 -12.27 19.65
C GLY A 113 6.61 -11.14 20.17
N GLY A 114 7.35 -11.37 21.26
CA GLY A 114 8.27 -10.38 21.80
C GLY A 114 9.41 -10.04 20.84
N HIS A 115 9.98 -11.02 20.13
CA HIS A 115 10.97 -10.74 19.09
C HIS A 115 10.38 -9.88 17.96
N ILE A 116 9.11 -10.08 17.59
CA ILE A 116 8.43 -9.29 16.57
C ILE A 116 8.26 -7.84 17.02
N GLU A 117 7.83 -7.60 18.26
CA GLU A 117 7.73 -6.23 18.82
C GLU A 117 9.08 -5.50 18.78
N MET A 118 10.18 -6.20 19.11
CA MET A 118 11.51 -5.60 19.09
C MET A 118 11.98 -5.30 17.66
N LEU A 119 11.62 -6.16 16.70
CA LEU A 119 11.91 -5.93 15.27
C LEU A 119 11.08 -4.76 14.72
N GLU A 120 9.79 -4.69 15.05
CA GLU A 120 8.94 -3.55 14.68
C GLU A 120 9.53 -2.24 15.20
N TYR A 121 10.00 -2.23 16.44
CA TYR A 121 10.62 -1.06 17.04
C TYR A 121 11.86 -0.61 16.25
N VAL A 122 12.78 -1.52 15.89
CA VAL A 122 13.97 -1.15 15.12
C VAL A 122 13.64 -0.71 13.69
N PHE A 123 12.59 -1.28 13.08
CA PHE A 123 12.13 -0.92 11.74
C PHE A 123 11.48 0.48 11.64
N LYS A 124 11.21 1.14 12.77
CA LYS A 124 10.90 2.58 12.79
C LYS A 124 12.04 3.44 12.25
N TYR A 125 13.28 2.94 12.33
CA TYR A 125 14.48 3.66 11.92
C TYR A 125 15.07 3.17 10.60
N VAL A 126 14.95 1.88 10.30
CA VAL A 126 15.55 1.26 9.12
C VAL A 126 14.50 0.53 8.29
N GLN A 127 14.65 0.60 6.96
CA GLN A 127 13.79 -0.10 6.02
C GLN A 127 14.59 -1.12 5.22
N PHE A 128 13.92 -2.22 4.86
CA PHE A 128 14.45 -3.27 4.00
C PHE A 128 13.49 -3.53 2.83
N GLN A 129 14.00 -3.90 1.66
CA GLN A 129 13.17 -4.28 0.51
C GLN A 129 12.58 -5.67 0.72
N HIS A 130 13.34 -6.59 1.33
CA HIS A 130 12.93 -7.96 1.59
C HIS A 130 13.26 -8.37 3.03
N LEU A 131 12.31 -9.09 3.66
CA LEU A 131 12.53 -9.78 4.93
C LEU A 131 12.49 -11.28 4.67
N ASN A 132 13.54 -12.01 5.03
CA ASN A 132 13.54 -13.47 4.99
C ASN A 132 13.19 -14.02 6.38
N LEU A 133 11.95 -14.46 6.51
CA LEU A 133 11.37 -15.05 7.74
C LEU A 133 11.13 -16.56 7.59
N GLU A 134 11.79 -17.23 6.65
CA GLU A 134 11.64 -18.66 6.46
C GLU A 134 12.06 -19.45 7.71
N ASN A 135 11.27 -20.44 8.11
CA ASN A 135 11.56 -21.31 9.26
C ASN A 135 11.79 -20.54 10.57
N THR A 136 10.94 -19.53 10.85
CA THR A 136 11.05 -18.67 12.04
C THR A 136 10.07 -18.97 13.17
N ASN A 137 9.27 -20.04 13.05
CA ASN A 137 8.18 -20.40 13.97
C ASN A 137 7.17 -19.28 14.22
N LEU A 138 7.05 -18.33 13.28
CA LEU A 138 5.95 -17.38 13.30
C LEU A 138 4.69 -18.11 12.86
N ASP A 139 3.82 -18.35 13.81
CA ASP A 139 2.43 -18.74 13.62
C ASP A 139 1.57 -17.48 13.38
N ASN A 140 0.49 -17.65 12.63
CA ASN A 140 -0.57 -16.66 12.58
C ASN A 140 -1.47 -16.90 13.80
N GLU A 141 -1.06 -16.47 15.00
CA GLU A 141 -1.90 -16.66 16.18
C GLU A 141 -3.14 -15.74 16.15
N ASP A 142 -4.29 -16.40 16.25
CA ASP A 142 -5.61 -15.94 16.68
C ASP A 142 -6.29 -14.76 15.97
N ILE A 143 -6.82 -15.01 14.76
CA ILE A 143 -8.11 -14.40 14.40
C ILE A 143 -9.19 -15.24 15.10
N PRO A 144 -9.87 -14.73 16.15
CA PRO A 144 -11.03 -15.42 16.68
C PRO A 144 -12.09 -15.57 15.58
N PRO A 145 -12.85 -16.67 15.55
CA PRO A 145 -13.90 -16.91 14.55
C PRO A 145 -15.00 -15.83 14.56
#